data_AF-A0A2S4ZTQ7-F1
#
_entry.id   AF-A0A2S4ZTQ7-F1
#
_cell.length_a   1.000
_cell.length_b   1.000
_cell.length_c   1.000
_cell.angle_alpha   90.00
_cell.angle_beta   90.00
_cell.angle_gamma   90.00
#
_symmetry.space_group_name_H-M   'P 1'
#
loop_
_entity.id
_entity.type
_entity.pdbx_description
1 polymer ?
#
loop_
_entity_poly.entity_id
_entity_poly.type
_entity_poly.pdbx_seq_one_letter_code
_entity_poly.pdbx_strand_id
1 'polypeptide(L)' 'MVELERSCEAERAKLAGLCGAEYDAQWRAWRGAAEAFQTALTAYATREGGSRYELEQSVKTAVRRTQEDPAP' A
#
# COMPACT_ATOMS: atom_id res chain seq x y z
N MET A 1 4.77 2.10 -7.65
CA MET A 1 3.54 1.46 -7.14
C MET A 1 3.85 0.42 -6.07
N VAL A 2 4.77 -0.53 -6.29
CA VAL A 2 5.25 -1.47 -5.25
C VAL A 2 5.74 -0.75 -3.98
N GLU A 3 6.57 0.30 -4.13
CA GLU A 3 7.03 1.09 -2.97
C GLU A 3 5.91 1.88 -2.26
N LEU A 4 4.85 2.28 -2.99
CA LEU A 4 3.68 2.95 -2.40
C LEU A 4 2.88 1.95 -1.55
N GLU A 5 2.67 0.74 -2.07
CA GLU A 5 2.00 -0.32 -1.31
C GLU A 5 2.85 -0.81 -0.13
N ARG A 6 4.18 -0.88 -0.28
CA ARG A 6 5.10 -1.16 0.84
C ARG A 6 4.99 -0.11 1.94
N SER A 7 4.91 1.18 1.56
CA SER A 7 4.73 2.28 2.51
C SER A 7 3.37 2.19 3.21
N CYS A 8 2.31 1.85 2.47
CA CYS A 8 0.98 1.60 3.03
C CYS A 8 1.01 0.47 4.08
N GLU A 9 1.59 -0.68 3.76
CA GLU A 9 1.74 -1.81 4.69
C GLU A 9 2.59 -1.43 5.92
N ALA A 10 3.65 -0.64 5.75
CA ALA A 10 4.49 -0.17 6.85
C ALA A 10 3.71 0.74 7.81
N GLU A 11 2.94 1.70 7.30
CA GLU A 11 2.08 2.55 8.14
C GLU A 11 0.93 1.76 8.79
N ARG A 12 0.42 0.72 8.10
CA ARG A 12 -0.59 -0.19 8.67
C ARG A 12 -0.02 -1.02 9.81
N ALA A 13 1.21 -1.51 9.68
CA ALA A 13 1.88 -2.30 10.71
C ALA A 13 2.11 -1.49 12.00
N LYS A 14 2.39 -0.19 11.87
CA LYS A 14 2.54 0.73 13.02
C LYS A 14 1.26 0.94 13.82
N LEU A 15 0.08 0.63 13.27
CA LEU A 15 -1.19 0.71 14.02
C LEU A 15 -1.28 -0.34 15.13
N ALA A 16 -0.54 -1.44 15.00
CA ALA A 16 -0.58 -2.52 15.98
C ALA A 16 -0.11 -2.03 17.35
N GLY A 17 -0.96 -2.19 18.37
CA GLY A 17 -0.66 -1.79 19.74
C GLY A 17 -0.91 -0.31 20.08
N LEU A 18 -1.29 0.52 19.10
CA LEU A 18 -1.69 1.91 19.36
C LEU A 18 -3.15 2.00 19.80
N CYS A 19 -3.48 3.03 20.59
CA CYS A 19 -4.85 3.36 20.98
C CYS A 19 -5.07 4.88 21.06
N GLY A 20 -6.34 5.29 21.09
CA GLY A 20 -6.73 6.70 21.23
C GLY A 20 -6.12 7.61 20.16
N ALA A 21 -5.64 8.79 20.57
CA ALA A 21 -5.15 9.82 19.65
C ALA A 21 -3.93 9.38 18.82
N GLU A 22 -3.06 8.51 19.37
CA GLU A 22 -1.90 7.99 18.65
C GLU A 22 -2.33 7.03 17.52
N TYR A 23 -3.32 6.19 17.79
CA TYR A 23 -3.94 5.36 16.76
C TYR A 23 -4.57 6.22 15.67
N ASP A 24 -5.32 7.27 16.03
CA ASP A 24 -5.98 8.14 15.04
C ASP A 24 -4.97 8.89 14.16
N ALA A 25 -3.86 9.36 14.74
CA ALA A 25 -2.79 10.01 13.99
C ALA A 25 -2.12 9.03 13.01
N GLN A 26 -1.77 7.84 13.49
CA GLN A 26 -1.18 6.79 12.66
C GLN A 26 -2.16 6.30 11.58
N TRP A 27 -3.46 6.26 11.88
CA TRP A 27 -4.50 5.87 10.94
C TRP A 27 -4.62 6.87 9.79
N ARG A 28 -4.50 8.18 10.07
CA ARG A 28 -4.46 9.22 9.03
C ARG A 28 -3.22 9.10 8.14
N ALA A 29 -2.06 8.79 8.73
CA ALA A 29 -0.83 8.55 7.97
C ALA A 29 -0.98 7.35 7.04
N TRP A 30 -1.49 6.23 7.55
CA TRP A 30 -1.82 5.06 6.74
C TRP A 30 -2.83 5.39 5.63
N ARG A 31 -3.88 6.14 5.96
CA ARG A 31 -4.93 6.53 5.01
C ARG A 31 -4.36 7.37 3.85
N GLY A 32 -3.48 8.32 4.13
CA GLY A 32 -2.80 9.12 3.11
C GLY A 32 -1.93 8.27 2.19
N ALA A 33 -1.19 7.30 2.73
CA ALA A 33 -0.39 6.36 1.92
C ALA A 33 -1.29 5.48 1.03
N ALA A 34 -2.40 4.98 1.56
CA ALA A 34 -3.38 4.19 0.81
C ALA A 34 -4.03 4.99 -0.34
N GLU A 35 -4.35 6.27 -0.09
CA GLU A 35 -4.91 7.17 -1.11
C GLU A 35 -3.90 7.46 -2.22
N ALA A 36 -2.63 7.69 -1.89
CA ALA A 36 -1.57 7.86 -2.89
C ALA A 36 -1.41 6.61 -3.76
N PHE A 37 -1.46 5.41 -3.16
CA PHE A 37 -1.41 4.16 -3.90
C PHE A 37 -2.60 3.98 -4.85
N GLN A 38 -3.83 4.19 -4.37
CA GLN A 38 -5.05 4.07 -5.18
C GLN A 38 -5.11 5.12 -6.30
N THR A 39 -4.59 6.33 -6.05
CA THR A 39 -4.46 7.37 -7.08
C THR A 39 -3.49 6.94 -8.17
N ALA A 40 -2.33 6.39 -7.80
CA ALA A 40 -1.35 5.89 -8.77
C ALA A 40 -1.89 4.73 -9.61
N LEU A 41 -2.60 3.76 -8.99
CA LEU A 41 -3.27 2.67 -9.70
C LEU A 41 -4.30 3.17 -10.70
N THR A 42 -5.12 4.13 -10.27
CA THR A 42 -6.17 4.71 -11.13
C THR A 42 -5.55 5.45 -12.32
N ALA A 43 -4.55 6.29 -12.08
CA ALA A 43 -3.85 7.01 -13.15
C ALA A 43 -3.18 6.06 -14.16
N TYR A 44 -2.55 4.98 -13.68
CA TYR A 44 -1.94 3.98 -14.54
C TYR A 44 -2.99 3.23 -15.36
N ALA A 45 -4.06 2.73 -14.73
CA ALA A 45 -5.13 2.01 -15.39
C ALA A 45 -5.81 2.85 -16.47
N THR A 46 -6.07 4.14 -16.19
CA THR A 46 -6.61 5.08 -17.17
C THR A 46 -5.67 5.29 -18.36
N ARG A 47 -4.36 5.39 -18.12
CA ARG A 47 -3.36 5.63 -19.18
C ARG A 47 -3.16 4.41 -20.08
N GLU A 48 -3.03 3.23 -19.49
CA GLU A 48 -2.67 2.00 -20.20
C GLU A 48 -3.90 1.18 -20.63
N GLY A 49 -5.12 1.61 -20.27
CA GLY A 49 -6.37 0.94 -20.62
C GLY A 49 -6.56 -0.42 -19.93
N GLY A 50 -5.86 -0.65 -18.82
CA GLY A 50 -5.85 -1.92 -18.09
C GLY A 50 -6.83 -1.99 -16.91
N SER A 51 -7.03 -3.20 -16.38
CA SER A 51 -7.82 -3.41 -15.16
C SER A 51 -7.07 -2.90 -13.93
N ARG A 52 -7.63 -1.88 -13.26
CA ARG A 52 -7.13 -1.38 -11.96
C ARG A 52 -6.99 -2.52 -10.93
N TYR A 53 -7.95 -3.45 -10.94
CA TYR A 53 -8.00 -4.57 -10.02
C TYR A 53 -6.83 -5.53 -10.23
N GLU A 54 -6.55 -5.93 -11.47
CA GLU A 54 -5.44 -6.85 -11.77
C GLU A 54 -4.08 -6.22 -11.44
N LEU A 55 -3.93 -4.93 -11.73
CA LEU A 55 -2.75 -4.16 -11.37
C LEU A 55 -2.55 -4.10 -9.85
N GLU A 56 -3.62 -3.84 -9.08
CA GLU A 56 -3.57 -3.85 -7.63
C GLU A 56 -3.11 -5.21 -7.07
N GLN A 57 -3.69 -6.31 -7.55
CA GLN A 57 -3.32 -7.67 -7.13
C GLN A 57 -1.88 -8.01 -7.49
N SER A 58 -1.41 -7.58 -8.66
CA SER A 58 -0.02 -7.75 -9.10
C SER A 58 0.94 -7.02 -8.16
N VAL A 59 0.65 -5.75 -7.83
CA VAL A 59 1.47 -4.96 -6.93
C VAL A 59 1.50 -5.55 -5.52
N LYS A 60 0.35 -5.97 -4.97
CA LYS A 60 0.27 -6.62 -3.65
C LYS A 60 1.08 -7.91 -3.60
N THR A 61 0.97 -8.72 -4.65
CA THR A 61 1.74 -9.96 -4.78
C THR A 61 3.24 -9.67 -4.84
N ALA A 62 3.67 -8.66 -5.59
CA ALA A 62 5.07 -8.24 -5.65
C ALA A 62 5.58 -7.78 -4.28
N VAL A 63 4.83 -6.95 -3.55
CA VAL A 63 5.18 -6.54 -2.19
C VAL A 63 5.36 -7.74 -1.27
N ARG A 64 4.38 -8.67 -1.28
CA ARG A 64 4.43 -9.87 -0.45
C ARG A 64 5.66 -10.73 -0.76
N ARG A 65 5.96 -10.98 -2.03
CA ARG A 65 7.16 -11.73 -2.45
C ARG A 65 8.45 -11.05 -2.00
N THR A 66 8.50 -9.72 -2.04
CA THR A 66 9.69 -8.96 -1.61
C THR A 66 9.81 -8.88 -0.08
N GLN A 67 8.77 -9.22 0.68
CA GLN A 67 8.80 -9.35 2.14
C GLN A 67 9.08 -10.78 2.59
N GLU A 68 8.62 -11.77 1.82
CA GLU A 68 8.88 -13.21 2.04
C GLU A 68 10.32 -13.62 1.62
N ASP A 69 11.02 -12.79 0.84
CA ASP A 69 12.39 -13.05 0.39
C ASP A 69 13.43 -12.18 1.12
N PRO A 70 13.88 -12.59 2.32
CA PRO A 70 15.18 -12.23 2.84
C PRO A 70 16.12 -13.46 2.83
N ALA A 71 16.52 -13.95 1.64
CA ALA A 71 17.88 -14.43 1.29
C ALA A 71 17.88 -15.43 0.10
N PRO A 72 18.91 -15.40 -0.76
CA PRO A 72 19.19 -16.44 -1.75
C PRO A 72 19.59 -17.80 -1.15
#